data_AF-A0A8S3IT65-F1
#
_entry.id   AF-A0A8S3IT65-F1
#
_cell.length_a   1.000
_cell.length_b   1.000
_cell.length_c   1.000
_cell.angle_alpha   90.00
_cell.angle_beta   90.00
_cell.angle_gamma   90.00
#
_symmetry.space_group_name_H-M   'P 1'
#
loop_
_entity.id
_entity.type
_entity.pdbx_description
1 polymer ?
#
loop_
_entity_poly.entity_id
_entity_poly.type
_entity_poly.pdbx_seq_one_letter_code
_entity_poly.pdbx_strand_id
1 'polypeptide(L)'
;MDKFNDSEPPPAIALCTASPLDPPPISQFKQDYLRFWPTGEAAKYLKQGDKIGWGVLFPSEEDCYVGKNKEPLIICYLTVNRTVGYVRVLYQPIGGFYPVVIAPPN
;
A
#
# COMPACT_ATOMS: atom_id res chain seq x y z
N MET A 1 -3.20 -28.57 1.52
CA MET A 1 -2.68 -27.25 1.16
C MET A 1 -3.68 -26.69 0.17
N ASP A 2 -4.61 -25.87 0.62
CA ASP A 2 -5.48 -24.97 -0.16
C ASP A 2 -6.49 -24.40 0.84
N LYS A 3 -6.12 -23.29 1.49
CA LYS A 3 -6.96 -22.58 2.48
C LYS A 3 -7.47 -21.24 1.95
N PHE A 4 -7.24 -20.95 0.67
CA PHE A 4 -7.66 -19.72 0.03
C PHE A 4 -8.71 -20.10 -1.02
N ASN A 5 -9.97 -19.98 -0.64
CA ASN A 5 -11.12 -20.16 -1.51
C ASN A 5 -11.31 -18.86 -2.29
N ASP A 6 -11.44 -18.91 -3.63
CA ASP A 6 -11.67 -17.72 -4.44
C ASP A 6 -13.00 -17.00 -4.08
N SER A 7 -13.93 -17.68 -3.42
CA SER A 7 -15.18 -17.07 -2.92
C SER A 7 -15.04 -16.37 -1.56
N GLU A 8 -13.91 -16.54 -0.85
CA GLU A 8 -13.63 -15.90 0.43
C GLU A 8 -12.31 -15.12 0.38
N PRO A 9 -12.34 -13.78 0.51
CA PRO A 9 -11.12 -12.99 0.38
C PRO A 9 -10.07 -13.41 1.43
N PRO A 10 -8.83 -13.78 1.08
CA PRO A 10 -7.79 -13.99 2.08
C PRO A 10 -7.53 -12.73 2.90
N PRO A 11 -6.95 -12.88 4.11
CA PRO A 11 -6.45 -11.74 4.86
C PRO A 11 -5.55 -10.85 3.99
N ALA A 12 -5.73 -9.54 4.13
CA ALA A 12 -4.99 -8.55 3.33
C ALA A 12 -4.37 -7.48 4.24
N ILE A 13 -3.30 -6.85 3.75
CA ILE A 13 -2.73 -5.66 4.37
C ILE A 13 -2.80 -4.47 3.41
N ALA A 14 -3.11 -3.31 3.96
CA ALA A 14 -3.29 -2.09 3.18
C ALA A 14 -2.66 -0.88 3.87
N LEU A 15 -2.37 0.14 3.06
CA LEU A 15 -2.15 1.51 3.50
C LEU A 15 -3.39 2.33 3.17
N CYS A 16 -4.03 2.90 4.18
CA CYS A 16 -5.21 3.74 4.05
C CYS A 16 -4.90 5.18 4.47
N THR A 17 -5.76 6.14 4.12
CA THR A 17 -5.68 7.52 4.61
C THR A 17 -6.94 7.91 5.39
N ALA A 18 -6.82 8.80 6.38
CA ALA A 18 -7.92 9.21 7.26
C ALA A 18 -8.79 10.33 6.69
N SER A 19 -8.42 10.92 5.56
CA SER A 19 -9.24 11.89 4.85
C SER A 19 -9.93 11.21 3.67
N PRO A 20 -11.20 11.48 3.35
CA PRO A 20 -11.68 11.25 2.00
C PRO A 20 -10.69 11.94 1.07
N LEU A 21 -10.20 11.21 0.08
CA LEU A 21 -9.23 11.71 -0.86
C LEU A 21 -9.89 12.85 -1.64
N ASP A 22 -9.60 14.07 -1.22
CA ASP A 22 -9.66 15.25 -2.07
C ASP A 22 -8.22 15.57 -2.49
N PRO A 23 -7.60 14.67 -3.28
CA PRO A 23 -6.22 14.85 -3.64
C PRO A 23 -6.15 16.07 -4.59
N PRO A 24 -5.01 16.77 -4.62
CA PRO A 24 -4.83 17.90 -5.52
C PRO A 24 -5.19 17.51 -6.96
N PRO A 25 -5.69 18.45 -7.81
CA PRO A 25 -6.14 18.14 -9.17
C PRO A 25 -5.08 17.46 -10.06
N ILE A 26 -3.80 17.59 -9.69
CA ILE A 26 -2.66 16.96 -10.37
C ILE A 26 -2.39 15.52 -9.92
N SER A 27 -2.95 15.10 -8.79
CA SER A 27 -2.82 13.74 -8.30
C SER A 27 -3.61 12.80 -9.19
N GLN A 28 -2.91 11.86 -9.80
CA GLN A 28 -3.53 10.75 -10.54
C GLN A 28 -4.17 9.72 -9.60
N PHE A 29 -4.05 9.90 -8.28
CA PHE A 29 -4.47 8.95 -7.25
C PHE A 29 -5.72 9.45 -6.50
N LYS A 30 -6.89 9.23 -7.10
CA LYS A 30 -8.17 9.13 -6.36
C LYS A 30 -8.39 7.69 -5.89
N GLN A 31 -7.51 7.16 -5.03
CA GLN A 31 -7.61 5.78 -4.51
C GLN A 31 -7.46 5.76 -2.99
N ASP A 32 -8.55 5.47 -2.26
CA ASP A 32 -8.65 5.57 -0.79
C ASP A 32 -7.67 4.69 0.00
N TYR A 33 -7.08 3.69 -0.67
CA TYR A 33 -6.13 2.77 -0.07
C TYR A 33 -5.25 2.08 -1.12
N LEU A 34 -4.02 1.71 -0.72
CA LEU A 34 -3.19 0.74 -1.42
C LEU A 34 -3.34 -0.61 -0.73
N ARG A 35 -4.02 -1.56 -1.38
CA ARG A 35 -4.20 -2.91 -0.85
C ARG A 35 -3.32 -3.90 -1.59
N PHE A 36 -2.60 -4.71 -0.83
CA PHE A 36 -2.01 -5.93 -1.35
C PHE A 36 -2.95 -7.10 -1.09
N TRP A 37 -3.41 -7.73 -2.16
CA TRP A 37 -4.29 -8.88 -2.11
C TRP A 37 -3.58 -10.07 -2.78
N PRO A 38 -3.19 -11.11 -2.01
CA PRO A 38 -2.49 -12.25 -2.57
C PRO A 38 -3.47 -13.26 -3.20
N THR A 39 -4.05 -12.88 -4.34
CA THR A 39 -4.91 -13.75 -5.17
C THR A 39 -4.21 -14.12 -6.48
N GLY A 40 -4.69 -15.19 -7.13
CA GLY A 40 -4.14 -15.67 -8.40
C GLY A 40 -2.64 -15.99 -8.31
N GLU A 41 -1.84 -15.49 -9.27
CA GLU A 41 -0.40 -15.72 -9.29
C GLU A 41 0.33 -15.15 -8.05
N ALA A 42 -0.18 -14.06 -7.45
CA ALA A 42 0.43 -13.47 -6.25
C ALA A 42 0.33 -14.40 -5.03
N ALA A 43 -0.71 -15.23 -4.96
CA ALA A 43 -0.89 -16.20 -3.88
C ALA A 43 0.26 -17.22 -3.81
N LYS A 44 0.85 -17.59 -4.96
CA LYS A 44 1.95 -18.56 -5.05
C LYS A 44 3.25 -18.07 -4.39
N TYR A 45 3.39 -16.76 -4.23
CA TYR A 45 4.57 -16.13 -3.62
C TYR A 45 4.44 -15.99 -2.10
N LEU A 46 3.31 -16.39 -1.52
CA LEU A 46 3.08 -16.39 -0.08
C LEU A 46 2.86 -17.80 0.44
N LYS A 47 3.41 -18.05 1.63
CA LYS A 47 3.12 -19.23 2.43
C LYS A 47 2.84 -18.83 3.88
N GLN A 48 2.18 -19.75 4.59
CA GLN A 48 1.97 -19.59 6.03
C GLN A 48 3.31 -19.42 6.75
N GLY A 49 3.38 -18.41 7.62
CA GLY A 49 4.59 -18.04 8.36
C GLY A 49 5.42 -16.92 7.71
N ASP A 50 5.10 -16.53 6.47
CA ASP A 50 5.73 -15.36 5.85
C ASP A 50 5.39 -14.07 6.58
N LYS A 51 6.38 -13.18 6.67
CA LYS A 51 6.22 -11.85 7.27
C LYS A 51 6.01 -10.83 6.16
N ILE A 52 4.83 -10.22 6.15
CA ILE A 52 4.44 -9.22 5.16
C ILE A 52 4.35 -7.86 5.86
N GLY A 53 4.78 -6.80 5.18
CA GLY A 53 4.67 -5.46 5.73
C GLY A 53 4.72 -4.38 4.65
N TRP A 54 4.13 -3.24 4.97
CA TRP A 54 4.31 -2.01 4.21
C TRP A 54 5.39 -1.14 4.83
N GLY A 55 6.18 -0.50 3.98
CA GLY A 55 7.07 0.59 4.35
C GLY A 55 6.74 1.84 3.55
N VAL A 56 7.06 2.99 4.14
CA VAL A 56 6.94 4.30 3.52
C VAL A 56 8.30 4.96 3.62
N LEU A 57 8.85 5.36 2.49
CA LEU A 57 10.09 6.11 2.40
C LEU A 57 9.76 7.54 1.98
N PHE A 58 10.27 8.48 2.77
CA PHE A 58 10.27 9.91 2.48
C PHE A 58 11.63 10.24 1.86
N PRO A 59 11.68 10.62 0.57
CA PRO A 59 12.91 11.10 -0.06
C PRO A 59 13.51 12.31 0.67
N SER A 60 14.70 12.74 0.26
CA SER A 60 15.29 13.98 0.79
C SER A 60 14.35 15.18 0.54
N GLU A 61 14.49 16.28 1.29
CA GLU A 61 13.66 17.47 1.06
C GLU A 61 13.82 18.02 -0.38
N GLU A 62 15.01 17.87 -0.97
CA GLU A 62 15.30 18.27 -2.35
C GLU A 62 14.51 17.44 -3.39
N ASP A 63 14.30 16.15 -3.10
CA ASP A 63 13.61 15.20 -3.97
C ASP A 63 12.11 15.09 -3.70
N CYS A 64 11.67 15.43 -2.48
CA CYS A 64 10.27 15.36 -2.05
C CYS A 64 9.39 16.39 -2.76
N TYR A 65 9.89 17.61 -2.93
CA TYR A 65 9.09 18.73 -3.42
C TYR A 65 9.31 18.96 -4.91
N VAL A 66 8.57 18.22 -5.74
CA VAL A 66 8.62 18.39 -7.19
C VAL A 66 7.62 19.46 -7.64
N GLY A 67 8.12 20.56 -8.21
CA GLY A 67 7.31 21.62 -8.81
C GLY A 67 6.87 22.73 -7.84
N LYS A 68 6.15 23.73 -8.36
CA LYS A 68 5.80 24.97 -7.63
C LYS A 68 4.83 24.75 -6.46
N ASN A 69 4.15 23.61 -6.39
CA ASN A 69 3.07 23.34 -5.42
C ASN A 69 3.53 22.69 -4.11
N LYS A 70 4.82 22.35 -3.95
CA LYS A 70 5.39 21.80 -2.70
C LYS A 70 4.60 20.60 -2.15
N GLU A 71 4.18 19.68 -3.00
CA GLU A 71 3.54 18.44 -2.56
C GLU A 71 4.60 17.35 -2.39
N PRO A 72 4.77 16.77 -1.18
CA PRO A 72 5.82 15.79 -0.95
C PRO A 72 5.48 14.45 -1.62
N LEU A 73 6.34 14.02 -2.54
CA LEU A 73 6.32 12.67 -3.10
C LEU A 73 6.91 11.68 -2.10
N ILE A 74 6.29 10.51 -1.99
CA ILE A 74 6.77 9.43 -1.14
C ILE A 74 6.75 8.10 -1.89
N ILE A 75 7.49 7.14 -1.37
CA ILE A 75 7.59 5.79 -1.92
C ILE A 75 6.98 4.81 -0.92
N CYS A 76 5.88 4.17 -1.30
CA CYS A 76 5.28 3.08 -0.56
C CYS A 76 5.76 1.75 -1.13
N TYR A 77 6.21 0.84 -0.29
CA TYR A 77 6.70 -0.47 -0.73
C TYR A 77 6.18 -1.60 0.15
N LEU A 78 5.87 -2.73 -0.48
CA LEU A 78 5.48 -3.96 0.19
C LEU A 78 6.69 -4.87 0.29
N THR A 79 6.88 -5.48 1.46
CA THR A 79 7.87 -6.52 1.68
C THR A 79 7.22 -7.85 2.02
N VAL A 80 7.84 -8.94 1.55
CA VAL A 80 7.60 -10.32 2.00
C VAL A 80 8.95 -10.86 2.45
N ASN A 81 9.08 -11.26 3.71
CA ASN A 81 10.33 -11.74 4.31
C ASN A 81 11.53 -10.81 4.02
N ARG A 82 11.35 -9.50 4.22
CA ARG A 82 12.33 -8.42 3.96
C ARG A 82 12.69 -8.19 2.49
N THR A 83 12.09 -8.93 1.56
CA THR A 83 12.26 -8.70 0.12
C THR A 83 11.17 -7.77 -0.39
N VAL A 84 11.54 -6.70 -1.10
CA VAL A 84 10.57 -5.78 -1.71
C VAL A 84 9.92 -6.46 -2.90
N GLY A 85 8.60 -6.67 -2.82
CA GLY A 85 7.81 -7.30 -3.89
C GLY A 85 6.97 -6.31 -4.69
N TYR A 86 6.75 -5.11 -4.15
CA TYR A 86 5.94 -4.08 -4.79
C TYR A 86 6.39 -2.69 -4.35
N VAL A 87 6.41 -1.75 -5.30
CA VAL A 87 6.76 -0.34 -5.06
C VAL A 87 5.76 0.56 -5.79
N ARG A 88 5.36 1.65 -5.13
CA ARG A 88 4.57 2.73 -5.70
C ARG A 88 5.09 4.07 -5.23
N VAL A 89 5.11 5.03 -6.14
CA VAL A 89 5.39 6.43 -5.87
C VAL A 89 4.07 7.19 -5.91
N LEU A 90 3.82 8.02 -4.90
CA LEU A 90 2.57 8.77 -4.74
C LEU A 90 2.81 10.06 -3.97
N TYR A 91 1.91 11.02 -4.11
CA TYR A 91 1.89 12.22 -3.28
C TYR A 91 1.39 11.88 -1.88
N GLN A 92 2.05 12.41 -0.85
CA GLN A 92 1.62 12.20 0.53
C GLN A 92 0.19 12.75 0.71
N PRO A 93 -0.77 11.92 1.13
CA PRO A 93 -2.10 12.38 1.41
C PRO A 93 -2.11 13.25 2.67
N ILE A 94 -3.06 14.17 2.73
CA ILE A 94 -3.32 14.97 3.93
C ILE A 94 -3.66 14.02 5.08
N GLY A 95 -3.00 14.21 6.24
CA GLY A 95 -3.13 13.31 7.39
C GLY A 95 -2.31 12.02 7.32
N GLY A 96 -1.62 11.76 6.21
CA GLY A 96 -0.70 10.64 6.06
C GLY A 96 -1.38 9.27 5.88
N PHE A 97 -0.64 8.23 6.23
CA PHE A 97 -1.04 6.83 6.04
C PHE A 97 -1.25 6.10 7.37
N TYR A 98 -2.21 5.20 7.35
CA TYR A 98 -2.54 4.29 8.44
C TYR A 98 -2.43 2.85 7.94
N PRO A 99 -1.63 1.99 8.58
CA PRO A 99 -1.59 0.58 8.24
C PRO A 99 -2.89 -0.10 8.66
N VAL A 100 -3.45 -0.93 7.79
CA VAL A 100 -4.68 -1.67 8.05
C VAL A 100 -4.48 -3.15 7.75
N VAL A 101 -4.97 -4.00 8.64
CA VAL A 101 -5.11 -5.44 8.43
C VAL A 101 -6.58 -5.75 8.23
N ILE A 102 -6.92 -6.37 7.10
CA ILE A 102 -8.28 -6.77 6.76
C ILE A 102 -8.36 -8.27 6.96
N ALA A 103 -9.16 -8.70 7.94
CA ALA A 103 -9.47 -10.10 8.16
C ALA A 103 -10.78 -10.45 7.43
N PRO A 104 -10.88 -11.61 6.77
CA PRO A 104 -12.16 -12.08 6.25
C PRO A 104 -13.18 -12.28 7.37
N PRO A 105 -14.48 -12.14 7.07
CA PRO A 105 -15.54 -12.54 8.00
C PRO A 105 -15.45 -14.04 8.30
N ASN A 106 -15.78 -14.43 9.54
CA ASN A 106 -15.87 -15.82 9.97
C ASN A 106 -17.11 -16.51 9.41
#